data_AF-A0A327LUR8-F1
#
_entry.id   AF-A0A327LUR8-F1
#
_cell.length_a   1.000
_cell.length_b   1.000
_cell.length_c   1.000
_cell.angle_alpha   90.00
_cell.angle_beta   90.00
_cell.angle_gamma   90.00
#
_symmetry.space_group_name_H-M   'P 1'
#
loop_
_entity.id
_entity.type
_entity.pdbx_description
1 polymer ?
#
loop_
_entity_poly.entity_id
_entity_poly.type
_entity_poly.pdbx_seq_one_letter_code
_entity_poly.pdbx_strand_id
1 'polypeptide(L)' 'MAIVWLIIIGAAAGFLATRIMKLETDIITTVAIGIGGALIGGLILRILLSMMSFAAGFIGAVLGALLLIWLWETYIRR' A
#
# COMPACT_ATOMS: atom_id res chain seq x y z
N MET A 1 -11.90 9.61 -11.18
CA MET A 1 -12.30 8.36 -10.47
C MET A 1 -11.56 8.17 -9.15
N ALA A 2 -10.23 8.30 -9.07
CA ALA A 2 -9.46 8.06 -7.84
C ALA A 2 -9.72 9.06 -6.68
N ILE A 3 -9.97 10.33 -6.99
CA ILE A 3 -10.14 11.40 -5.98
C ILE A 3 -11.42 11.22 -5.18
N VAL A 4 -12.53 10.80 -5.83
CA VAL A 4 -13.81 10.55 -5.16
C VAL A 4 -13.69 9.42 -4.14
N TRP A 5 -12.99 8.34 -4.49
CA TRP A 5 -12.71 7.25 -3.57
C TRP A 5 -11.87 7.68 -2.37
N LEU A 6 -10.86 8.53 -2.58
CA LEU A 6 -10.04 9.07 -1.51
C LEU A 6 -10.85 9.91 -0.51
N ILE A 7 -11.80 10.71 -1.02
CA ILE A 7 -12.70 11.51 -0.17
C ILE A 7 -13.63 10.58 0.63
N ILE A 8 -14.19 9.54 0.01
CA ILE A 8 -15.06 8.57 0.69
C ILE A 8 -14.29 7.79 1.76
N ILE A 9 -13.10 7.27 1.44
CA ILE A 9 -12.26 6.50 2.37
C ILE A 9 -11.77 7.41 3.50
N GLY A 10 -11.36 8.64 3.20
CA GLY A 10 -10.96 9.63 4.20
C GLY A 10 -12.10 10.01 5.13
N ALA A 11 -13.30 10.26 4.61
CA ALA A 11 -14.47 10.56 5.42
C ALA A 11 -14.89 9.37 6.30
N ALA A 12 -14.85 8.14 5.76
CA ALA A 12 -15.13 6.92 6.53
C ALA A 12 -14.10 6.69 7.64
N ALA A 13 -12.81 6.89 7.34
CA ALA A 13 -11.73 6.79 8.32
C ALA A 13 -11.83 7.86 9.41
N GLY A 14 -12.16 9.10 9.03
CA GLY A 14 -12.36 10.21 9.97
C GLY A 14 -13.53 9.96 10.92
N PHE A 15 -14.69 9.52 10.40
CA PHE A 15 -15.86 9.17 11.20
C PHE A 15 -15.59 7.99 12.15
N LEU A 16 -14.88 6.97 11.68
CA LEU A 16 -14.52 5.82 12.51
C LEU A 16 -13.55 6.22 13.62
N ALA A 17 -12.55 7.04 13.32
CA ALA A 17 -11.59 7.53 14.29
C ALA A 17 -12.25 8.39 15.38
N THR A 18 -13.11 9.34 15.01
CA THR A 18 -13.81 10.20 15.97
C THR A 18 -14.79 9.41 16.84
N ARG A 19 -15.47 8.38 16.28
CA ARG A 19 -16.33 7.47 17.08
C ARG A 19 -15.54 6.59 18.04
N ILE A 20 -14.40 6.03 17.63
CA ILE A 20 -13.55 5.22 18.52
C ILE A 20 -13.00 6.09 19.66
N MET A 21 -12.60 7.32 19.36
CA MET A 21 -12.06 8.26 20.34
C MET A 21 -13.13 8.99 21.17
N LYS A 22 -14.43 8.73 20.94
CA LYS A 22 -15.56 9.42 21.58
C LYS A 22 -15.45 10.94 21.51
N LEU A 23 -14.94 11.46 20.38
CA LEU A 23 -14.80 12.88 20.14
C LEU A 23 -16.10 13.43 19.54
N GLU A 24 -16.80 14.27 20.27
CA GLU A 24 -17.89 15.10 19.73
C GLU A 24 -17.27 16.22 18.91
N THR A 25 -17.08 15.96 17.61
CA THR A 25 -16.41 16.89 16.69
C THR A 25 -17.36 17.26 15.55
N ASP A 26 -17.35 18.54 15.18
CA ASP A 26 -18.11 19.02 14.03
C ASP A 26 -17.71 18.32 12.73
N ILE A 27 -18.61 18.36 11.75
CA ILE A 27 -18.45 17.68 10.45
C ILE A 27 -17.13 18.08 9.77
N ILE A 28 -16.79 19.38 9.80
CA ILE A 28 -15.56 19.90 9.18
C ILE A 28 -14.31 19.30 9.85
N THR A 29 -14.29 19.22 11.18
CA THR A 29 -13.17 18.67 11.95
C THR A 29 -13.01 17.18 11.69
N THR A 30 -14.12 16.43 11.62
CA THR A 30 -14.11 15.00 11.27
C THR A 30 -13.52 14.74 9.89
N VAL A 31 -13.89 15.58 8.90
CA VAL A 31 -13.34 15.49 7.54
C VAL A 31 -11.86 15.85 7.53
N ALA A 32 -11.43 16.88 8.25
CA ALA A 32 -10.02 17.28 8.34
C ALA A 32 -9.14 16.17 8.97
N ILE A 33 -9.62 15.55 10.05
CA ILE A 33 -8.96 14.38 10.68
C ILE A 33 -8.91 13.21 9.70
N GLY A 34 -10.01 12.95 8.98
CA GLY A 34 -10.10 11.90 7.96
C GLY A 34 -9.10 12.08 6.82
N ILE A 35 -8.95 13.31 6.31
CA ILE A 35 -7.95 13.65 5.29
C ILE A 35 -6.54 13.46 5.85
N GLY A 36 -6.26 13.95 7.06
CA GLY A 36 -4.96 13.76 7.73
C GLY A 36 -4.62 12.28 7.91
N GLY A 37 -5.59 11.47 8.36
CA GLY A 37 -5.45 10.02 8.50
C GLY A 37 -5.23 9.31 7.16
N ALA A 38 -5.93 9.71 6.10
CA ALA A 38 -5.75 9.13 4.77
C ALA A 38 -4.35 9.43 4.18
N LEU A 39 -3.81 10.63 4.42
CA LEU A 39 -2.45 10.98 4.00
C LEU A 39 -1.40 10.12 4.73
N ILE A 40 -1.51 9.99 6.05
CA ILE A 40 -0.58 9.18 6.85
C ILE A 40 -0.72 7.70 6.51
N GLY A 41 -1.96 7.18 6.47
CA GLY A 41 -2.23 5.79 6.12
C GLY A 41 -1.74 5.44 4.72
N GLY A 42 -1.95 6.33 3.75
CA GLY A 42 -1.43 6.17 2.39
C GLY A 42 0.10 6.16 2.33
N LEU A 43 0.77 6.99 3.13
CA LEU A 43 2.24 7.00 3.23
C LEU A 43 2.77 5.71 3.85
N ILE A 44 2.19 5.26 4.97
CA ILE A 44 2.57 4.02 5.64
C ILE A 44 2.38 2.82 4.70
N LEU A 45 1.23 2.76 4.01
CA LEU A 45 0.94 1.68 3.08
C LEU A 45 1.95 1.66 1.92
N ARG A 46 2.34 2.83 1.38
CA ARG A 46 3.37 2.93 0.35
C ARG A 46 4.72 2.39 0.84
N ILE A 47 5.12 2.74 2.06
CA ILE A 47 6.37 2.24 2.65
C ILE A 47 6.30 0.71 2.78
N LEU A 48 5.21 0.17 3.31
CA LEU A 48 5.00 -1.27 3.45
C LEU A 48 5.07 -2.00 2.11
N LEU A 49 4.34 -1.50 1.11
CA LEU A 49 4.34 -2.06 -0.24
C LEU A 49 5.71 -1.97 -0.91
N SER A 50 6.47 -0.90 -0.66
CA SER A 50 7.84 -0.76 -1.16
C SER A 50 8.76 -1.84 -0.60
N MET A 51 8.68 -2.14 0.71
CA MET A 51 9.47 -3.21 1.32
C MET A 51 9.08 -4.58 0.78
N MET A 52 7.78 -4.84 0.62
CA MET A 52 7.28 -6.07 -0.01
C MET A 52 7.75 -6.21 -1.46
N SER A 53 7.77 -5.11 -2.21
CA SER A 53 8.23 -5.08 -3.61
C SER A 53 9.71 -5.45 -3.73
N PHE A 54 10.53 -5.01 -2.77
CA PHE A 54 11.96 -5.36 -2.75
C PHE A 54 12.16 -6.87 -2.50
N ALA A 55 11.44 -7.44 -1.54
CA ALA A 55 11.47 -8.88 -1.27
C ALA A 55 10.96 -9.69 -2.48
N ALA A 56 9.86 -9.26 -3.09
CA ALA A 56 9.32 -9.88 -4.30
C ALA A 56 10.30 -9.80 -5.48
N GLY A 57 10.98 -8.66 -5.65
CA GLY A 57 12.01 -8.48 -6.67
C GLY A 57 13.20 -9.42 -6.47
N PHE A 58 13.65 -9.62 -5.24
CA PHE A 58 14.72 -10.56 -4.93
C PHE A 58 14.32 -12.00 -5.27
N ILE A 59 13.13 -12.44 -4.84
CA ILE A 59 12.62 -13.79 -5.15
C ILE A 59 12.49 -13.97 -6.66
N GLY A 60 11.93 -12.98 -7.36
CA GLY A 60 11.80 -13.00 -8.82
C GLY A 60 13.15 -13.08 -9.54
N ALA A 61 14.17 -12.35 -9.06
CA ALA A 61 15.52 -12.40 -9.61
C ALA A 61 16.19 -13.76 -9.41
N VAL A 62 16.07 -14.35 -8.21
CA VAL A 62 16.59 -15.69 -7.92
C VAL A 62 15.93 -16.74 -8.83
N LEU A 63 14.60 -16.72 -8.94
CA LEU A 63 13.87 -17.63 -9.82
C LEU A 63 14.25 -17.42 -11.30
N GLY A 64 14.37 -16.17 -11.74
CA GLY A 64 14.82 -15.85 -13.10
C GLY A 64 16.22 -16.36 -13.41
N ALA A 65 17.16 -16.19 -12.47
CA ALA A 65 18.53 -16.70 -12.63
C ALA A 65 18.56 -18.23 -12.72
N LEU A 66 17.81 -18.93 -11.86
CA LEU A 66 17.69 -20.39 -11.92
C LEU A 66 17.14 -20.86 -13.26
N LEU A 67 16.13 -20.18 -13.79
CA LEU A 67 15.51 -20.51 -15.06
C LEU A 67 16.49 -20.30 -16.23
N LEU A 68 17.25 -19.20 -16.21
CA LEU A 68 18.29 -18.93 -17.21
C LEU A 68 19.42 -19.96 -17.18
N ILE A 69 19.89 -20.34 -15.99
CA ILE A 69 20.92 -21.38 -15.83
C ILE A 69 20.41 -22.70 -16.38
N TRP A 70 19.18 -23.10 -16.03
CA TRP A 70 18.57 -24.32 -16.55
C TRP A 70 18.45 -24.32 -18.08
N LEU A 71 18.07 -23.18 -18.66
CA LEU A 71 17.97 -23.02 -20.11
C LEU A 71 19.35 -23.13 -20.78
N TRP A 72 20.35 -22.47 -20.21
CA TRP A 72 21.72 -22.54 -20.70
C TRP A 72 22.26 -23.99 -20.68
N GLU A 73 22.06 -24.71 -19.58
CA GLU A 73 22.51 -26.10 -19.44
C GLU A 73 21.76 -27.05 -20.38
N THR A 74 20.47 -26.82 -20.60
CA THR A 74 19.62 -27.67 -21.46
C THR A 74 19.92 -27.51 -22.94
N TYR A 75 20.15 -26.27 -23.41
CA TYR A 75 20.21 -25.96 -24.84
C TYR A 75 21.61 -25.63 -25.38
N ILE A 76 22.50 -25.09 -24.55
CA ILE A 76 23.81 -24.60 -25.00
C ILE A 76 24.96 -25.49 -24.52
N ARG A 77 24.82 -26.12 -23.35
CA ARG A 77 25.84 -27.02 -22.79
C ARG A 77 25.69 -28.48 -23.24
N ARG A 78 24.69 -28.80 -24.07
CA ARG A 78 24.60 -30.10 -24.76
C ARG A 78 25.58 -30.19 -25.91
#